data_AF-A0A7J3W7V0-F1
#
_entry.id   AF-A0A7J3W7V0-F1
#
_cell.length_a   1.000
_cell.length_b   1.000
_cell.length_c   1.000
_cell.angle_alpha   90.00
_cell.angle_beta   90.00
_cell.angle_gamma   90.00
#
_symmetry.space_group_name_H-M   'P 1'
#
loop_
_entity.id
_entity.type
_entity.pdbx_description
1 polymer ?
#
loop_
_entity_poly.entity_id
_entity_poly.type
_entity_poly.pdbx_seq_one_letter_code
_entity_poly.pdbx_strand_id
1 'polypeptide(L)'
;MNSHLAQNSLGRQYFKGRVLKLLVSVASTLIIVVTVLSIIRPSVKLVYMGTDKVAKNWFLRGEEARIYFKVFNPAIAEKDLEIYLKPMDDPSKAIKVSTLKIKAMENGINMLTLNTSSLEPMLYLLECNFNSRVFNGVSESPRYNFECYPWLFAVIEEHNFSKTIYRLGVNIHFIAPREMDLDMMKYAGINLIRMDFLWSEVEREKGVYSFGEYRRLVDALRKRGITALFILDYGNQYYDGGVAPYSDVGREAFAKFTLESFKEFKGEGIIWELWNEPNLSQFWKPKPNPEDYVRLLKAVHSAAKEVGGVKLVAPGISGFDFKFLEETFKLDMLNCVDAVSIHPYRSTNPETVSLDYAKLREVLASYGFPLKPIVSSEWGYCTSGSYGNRVSIVTQAEYVVRMFLINIMNGVNVSVFYDWKDDGYDIHDSEQNFGIIADYEGLRLIYGRPVYFIKPAYYAIYTLTSQLNGFQFKGRVETESRDDYILIFENGNGVKKYGCWTTGYAHKVRLSIHAKTLEIVKLFGLKSLHKSESGEYELTLTSAPIFVLPTS
;
A
#
# COMPACT_ATOMS: atom_id res chain seq x y z
N MET A 1 13.01 -79.60 63.63
CA MET A 1 13.57 -78.91 62.44
C MET A 1 12.42 -78.45 61.56
N ASN A 2 11.89 -77.24 61.74
CA ASN A 2 10.99 -76.56 60.79
C ASN A 2 10.71 -75.11 61.27
N SER A 3 11.75 -74.29 61.42
CA SER A 3 11.61 -72.86 61.71
C SER A 3 12.56 -71.95 60.91
N HIS A 4 13.35 -72.49 59.97
CA HIS A 4 14.35 -71.71 59.22
C HIS A 4 13.99 -71.36 57.77
N LEU A 5 12.81 -71.70 57.27
CA LEU A 5 12.41 -71.40 55.88
C LEU A 5 11.41 -70.25 55.71
N ALA A 6 10.89 -69.65 56.79
CA ALA A 6 9.86 -68.60 56.70
C ALA A 6 10.40 -67.15 56.67
N GLN A 7 11.66 -66.90 57.07
CA GLN A 7 12.18 -65.51 57.15
C GLN A 7 12.90 -65.02 55.88
N ASN A 8 13.30 -65.91 54.95
CA ASN A 8 13.99 -65.51 53.72
C ASN A 8 13.08 -65.14 52.53
N SER A 9 11.78 -65.48 52.59
CA SER A 9 10.83 -65.13 51.51
C SER A 9 10.25 -63.72 51.69
N LEU A 10 9.97 -63.31 52.93
CA LEU A 10 9.38 -62.01 53.27
C LEU A 10 10.34 -60.83 52.98
N GLY A 11 11.63 -60.97 53.30
CA GLY A 11 12.63 -59.92 53.03
C GLY A 11 12.91 -59.71 51.52
N ARG A 12 12.93 -60.80 50.72
CA ARG A 12 13.12 -60.71 49.26
C ARG A 12 11.90 -60.15 48.53
N GLN A 13 10.68 -60.42 49.00
CA GLN A 13 9.46 -59.80 48.44
C GLN A 13 9.36 -58.31 48.78
N TYR A 14 9.70 -57.91 50.01
CA TYR A 14 9.69 -56.49 50.41
C TYR A 14 10.71 -55.64 49.65
N PHE A 15 11.93 -56.16 49.43
CA PHE A 15 12.98 -55.42 48.71
C PHE A 15 12.67 -55.32 47.20
N LYS A 16 12.17 -56.40 46.57
CA LYS A 16 11.70 -56.36 45.18
C LYS A 16 10.53 -55.39 44.98
N GLY A 17 9.58 -55.32 45.93
CA GLY A 17 8.44 -54.40 45.87
C GLY A 17 8.83 -52.92 45.96
N ARG A 18 9.84 -52.57 46.77
CA ARG A 18 10.36 -51.19 46.87
C ARG A 18 11.19 -50.78 45.66
N VAL A 19 12.05 -51.66 45.15
CA VAL A 19 12.84 -51.40 43.94
C VAL A 19 11.96 -51.30 42.70
N LEU A 20 10.92 -52.15 42.59
CA LEU A 20 9.94 -52.07 41.49
C LEU A 20 9.08 -50.81 41.58
N LYS A 21 8.65 -50.39 42.78
CA LYS A 21 7.94 -49.11 42.97
C LYS A 21 8.83 -47.89 42.66
N LEU A 22 10.12 -47.94 42.99
CA LEU A 22 11.07 -46.87 42.67
C LEU A 22 11.35 -46.83 41.16
N LEU A 23 11.55 -47.97 40.51
CA LEU A 23 11.74 -48.07 39.05
C LEU A 23 10.50 -47.64 38.28
N VAL A 24 9.30 -48.03 38.72
CA VAL A 24 8.03 -47.60 38.13
C VAL A 24 7.81 -46.10 38.37
N SER A 25 8.14 -45.56 39.54
CA SER A 25 8.07 -44.12 39.81
C SER A 25 9.02 -43.33 38.92
N VAL A 26 10.29 -43.72 38.86
CA VAL A 26 11.30 -43.08 37.99
C VAL A 26 10.91 -43.22 36.52
N ALA A 27 10.44 -44.39 36.06
CA ALA A 27 9.97 -44.59 34.70
C ALA A 27 8.70 -43.76 34.41
N SER A 28 7.77 -43.62 35.35
CA SER A 28 6.56 -42.81 35.19
C SER A 28 6.89 -41.32 35.14
N THR A 29 7.82 -40.84 35.97
CA THR A 29 8.31 -39.45 35.93
C THR A 29 9.10 -39.20 34.64
N LEU A 30 9.93 -40.15 34.18
CA LEU A 30 10.65 -40.04 32.92
C LEU A 30 9.70 -40.07 31.71
N ILE A 31 8.65 -40.91 31.74
CA ILE A 31 7.61 -40.97 30.71
C ILE A 31 6.78 -39.69 30.72
N ILE A 32 6.42 -39.13 31.89
CA ILE A 32 5.71 -37.84 31.97
C ILE A 32 6.61 -36.70 31.47
N VAL A 33 7.90 -36.67 31.84
CA VAL A 33 8.85 -35.66 31.34
C VAL A 33 9.07 -35.80 29.84
N VAL A 34 9.23 -37.01 29.30
CA VAL A 34 9.35 -37.28 27.86
C VAL A 34 8.03 -36.98 27.13
N THR A 35 6.87 -37.27 27.73
CA THR A 35 5.56 -36.99 27.13
C THR A 35 5.25 -35.50 27.15
N VAL A 36 5.54 -34.78 28.24
CA VAL A 36 5.40 -33.32 28.34
C VAL A 36 6.40 -32.62 27.43
N LEU A 37 7.67 -33.06 27.35
CA LEU A 37 8.65 -32.54 26.38
C LEU A 37 8.28 -32.88 24.93
N SER A 38 7.58 -34.00 24.68
CA SER A 38 7.05 -34.35 23.36
C SER A 38 5.79 -33.56 22.96
N ILE A 39 5.20 -32.78 23.88
CA ILE A 39 4.03 -31.94 23.63
C ILE A 39 4.44 -30.48 23.32
N ILE A 40 5.62 -30.02 23.73
CA ILE A 40 6.05 -28.64 23.45
C ILE A 40 6.73 -28.57 22.08
N ARG A 41 6.10 -27.86 21.14
CA ARG A 41 6.61 -27.71 19.77
C ARG A 41 7.67 -26.60 19.71
N PRO A 42 8.69 -26.73 18.84
CA PRO A 42 9.61 -25.63 18.58
C PRO A 42 8.85 -24.43 18.02
N SER A 43 9.31 -23.22 18.38
CA SER A 43 8.74 -21.98 17.86
C SER A 43 9.83 -20.97 17.52
N VAL A 44 9.58 -20.21 16.45
CA VAL A 44 10.40 -19.08 16.03
C VAL A 44 9.45 -17.89 15.89
N LYS A 45 9.78 -16.77 16.55
CA LYS A 45 9.05 -15.50 16.41
C LYS A 45 10.03 -14.40 16.05
N LEU A 46 9.71 -13.61 15.03
CA LEU A 46 10.40 -12.36 14.76
C LEU A 46 10.03 -11.37 15.87
N VAL A 47 11.04 -10.85 16.56
CA VAL A 47 10.88 -9.87 17.66
C VAL A 47 11.22 -8.47 17.19
N TYR A 48 12.12 -8.34 16.21
CA TYR A 48 12.50 -7.06 15.65
C TYR A 48 13.13 -7.23 14.27
N MET A 49 12.80 -6.32 13.36
CA MET A 49 13.52 -6.10 12.11
C MET A 49 13.67 -4.60 11.91
N GLY A 50 14.87 -4.13 11.58
CA GLY A 50 15.09 -2.72 11.28
C GLY A 50 16.54 -2.28 11.47
N THR A 51 16.71 -1.01 11.82
CA THR A 51 18.02 -0.38 12.11
C THR A 51 18.13 -0.04 13.60
N ASP A 52 19.14 0.73 14.00
CA ASP A 52 19.20 1.27 15.36
C ASP A 52 18.14 2.31 15.69
N LYS A 53 17.44 2.84 14.69
CA LYS A 53 16.54 4.00 14.86
C LYS A 53 15.07 3.64 14.73
N VAL A 54 14.76 2.67 13.88
CA VAL A 54 13.39 2.35 13.47
C VAL A 54 13.25 0.86 13.20
N ALA A 55 12.15 0.26 13.68
CA ALA A 55 11.74 -1.06 13.23
C ALA A 55 11.16 -0.90 11.82
N LYS A 56 11.80 -1.52 10.83
CA LYS A 56 11.40 -1.44 9.42
C LYS A 56 11.67 -2.75 8.68
N ASN A 57 10.88 -3.04 7.67
CA ASN A 57 10.99 -4.21 6.81
C ASN A 57 11.55 -3.87 5.42
N TRP A 58 12.13 -2.68 5.26
CA TRP A 58 12.70 -2.17 4.03
C TRP A 58 14.06 -1.53 4.29
N PHE A 59 14.96 -1.64 3.32
CA PHE A 59 16.34 -1.21 3.45
C PHE A 59 16.81 -0.60 2.13
N LEU A 60 17.48 0.56 2.20
CA LEU A 60 18.23 1.06 1.06
C LEU A 60 19.39 0.09 0.80
N ARG A 61 19.65 -0.26 -0.47
CA ARG A 61 20.74 -1.16 -0.82
C ARG A 61 22.06 -0.60 -0.28
N GLY A 62 22.72 -1.40 0.55
CA GLY A 62 23.93 -1.01 1.29
C GLY A 62 23.69 -0.77 2.79
N GLU A 63 22.45 -0.62 3.23
CA GLU A 63 22.12 -0.58 4.67
C GLU A 63 22.30 -1.96 5.31
N GLU A 64 22.62 -1.94 6.61
CA GLU A 64 22.62 -3.14 7.46
C GLU A 64 21.25 -3.34 8.10
N ALA A 65 20.66 -4.51 7.84
CA ALA A 65 19.43 -4.95 8.48
C ALA A 65 19.74 -5.76 9.74
N ARG A 66 19.14 -5.40 10.87
CA ARG A 66 19.21 -6.17 12.12
C ARG A 66 17.91 -6.91 12.35
N ILE A 67 18.02 -8.22 12.56
CA ILE A 67 16.89 -9.14 12.67
C ILE A 67 17.05 -9.95 13.95
N TYR A 68 16.03 -9.94 14.79
CA TYR A 68 16.02 -10.62 16.09
C TYR A 68 14.91 -11.64 16.12
N PHE A 69 15.26 -12.88 16.42
CA PHE A 69 14.32 -13.98 16.57
C PHE A 69 14.30 -14.47 18.01
N LYS A 70 13.11 -14.65 18.58
CA LYS A 70 12.93 -15.46 19.78
C LYS A 70 12.71 -16.89 19.33
N VAL A 71 13.63 -17.77 19.74
CA VAL A 71 13.59 -19.19 19.39
C VAL A 71 13.40 -19.99 20.67
N PHE A 72 12.45 -20.91 20.63
CA PHE A 72 12.29 -21.93 21.65
C PHE A 72 12.64 -23.30 21.05
N ASN A 73 13.71 -23.90 21.57
CA ASN A 73 14.16 -25.23 21.19
C ASN A 73 13.90 -26.25 22.32
N PRO A 74 12.81 -27.04 22.25
CA PRO A 74 12.55 -28.09 23.23
C PRO A 74 13.45 -29.32 23.05
N ALA A 75 14.24 -29.39 21.98
CA ALA A 75 15.12 -30.52 21.75
C ALA A 75 16.30 -30.52 22.73
N ILE A 76 16.71 -31.73 23.12
CA ILE A 76 17.89 -31.97 23.96
C ILE A 76 19.22 -31.79 23.21
N ALA A 77 19.16 -31.51 21.90
CA ALA A 77 20.32 -31.30 21.04
C ALA A 77 20.29 -29.91 20.40
N GLU A 78 21.47 -29.40 20.09
CA GLU A 78 21.65 -28.19 19.27
C GLU A 78 21.06 -28.43 17.87
N LYS A 79 20.45 -27.37 17.31
CA LYS A 79 19.78 -27.41 16.01
C LYS A 79 20.05 -26.14 15.22
N ASP A 80 20.03 -26.30 13.90
CA ASP A 80 20.26 -25.20 12.97
C ASP A 80 18.94 -24.48 12.69
N LEU A 81 18.95 -23.16 12.90
CA LEU A 81 17.95 -22.25 12.38
C LEU A 81 18.47 -21.69 11.05
N GLU A 82 17.93 -22.18 9.95
CA GLU A 82 18.27 -21.67 8.63
C GLU A 82 17.35 -20.52 8.25
N ILE A 83 17.92 -19.45 7.71
CA ILE A 83 17.20 -18.23 7.39
C ILE A 83 17.29 -17.99 5.89
N TYR A 84 16.14 -17.79 5.27
CA TYR A 84 15.98 -17.64 3.82
C TYR A 84 15.32 -16.31 3.49
N LEU A 85 15.79 -15.69 2.40
CA LEU A 85 15.06 -14.66 1.68
C LEU A 85 14.55 -15.27 0.37
N LYS A 86 13.24 -15.23 0.16
CA LYS A 86 12.59 -15.78 -1.04
C LYS A 86 11.95 -14.65 -1.85
N PRO A 87 12.29 -14.46 -3.13
CA PRO A 87 11.61 -13.46 -3.97
C PRO A 87 10.09 -13.68 -3.92
N MET A 88 9.33 -12.63 -3.64
CA MET A 88 7.87 -12.75 -3.51
C MET A 88 7.21 -13.15 -4.84
N ASP A 89 7.82 -12.75 -5.97
CA ASP A 89 7.42 -13.11 -7.33
C ASP A 89 7.67 -14.58 -7.73
N ASP A 90 8.61 -15.25 -7.04
CA ASP A 90 9.01 -16.64 -7.31
C ASP A 90 9.76 -17.23 -6.10
N PRO A 91 9.04 -17.78 -5.12
CA PRO A 91 9.66 -18.31 -3.90
C PRO A 91 10.60 -19.51 -4.13
N SER A 92 10.59 -20.12 -5.32
CA SER A 92 11.50 -21.23 -5.65
C SER A 92 12.96 -20.77 -5.77
N LYS A 93 13.20 -19.48 -5.99
CA LYS A 93 14.53 -18.84 -6.06
C LYS A 93 15.05 -18.42 -4.69
N ALA A 94 14.74 -19.20 -3.66
CA ALA A 94 15.11 -18.94 -2.28
C ALA A 94 16.64 -18.83 -2.12
N ILE A 95 17.08 -17.83 -1.35
CA ILE A 95 18.48 -17.61 -1.01
C ILE A 95 18.64 -17.87 0.49
N LYS A 96 19.49 -18.84 0.86
CA LYS A 96 19.88 -19.01 2.27
C LYS A 96 20.85 -17.89 2.65
N VAL A 97 20.43 -17.02 3.56
CA VAL A 97 21.22 -15.85 3.98
C VAL A 97 21.99 -16.08 5.28
N SER A 98 21.57 -17.03 6.11
CA SER A 98 22.28 -17.38 7.33
C SER A 98 21.89 -18.75 7.88
N THR A 99 22.74 -19.28 8.77
CA THR A 99 22.44 -20.42 9.63
C THR A 99 22.90 -20.07 11.04
N LEU A 100 21.96 -20.03 11.99
CA LEU A 100 22.24 -19.80 13.41
C LEU A 100 22.21 -21.13 14.17
N LYS A 101 23.18 -21.34 15.06
CA LYS A 101 23.21 -22.51 15.95
C LYS A 101 22.39 -22.22 17.20
N ILE A 102 21.28 -22.94 17.37
CA ILE A 102 20.36 -22.79 18.50
C ILE A 102 20.62 -23.91 19.50
N LYS A 103 21.03 -23.56 20.71
CA LYS A 103 21.41 -24.52 21.75
C LYS A 103 20.23 -25.38 22.18
N ALA A 104 20.55 -26.54 22.74
CA ALA A 104 19.56 -27.41 23.39
C ALA A 104 18.87 -26.68 24.53
N MET A 105 17.55 -26.86 24.67
CA MET A 105 16.75 -26.23 25.73
C MET A 105 16.84 -24.69 25.75
N GLU A 106 17.22 -24.06 24.63
CA GLU A 106 17.35 -22.61 24.54
C GLU A 106 15.98 -21.93 24.46
N ASN A 107 15.85 -20.84 25.22
CA ASN A 107 14.75 -19.88 25.14
C ASN A 107 15.34 -18.47 25.18
N GLY A 108 15.81 -18.00 24.02
CA GLY A 108 16.63 -16.79 23.92
C GLY A 108 16.32 -15.94 22.69
N ILE A 109 16.87 -14.73 22.68
CA ILE A 109 16.86 -13.83 21.53
C ILE A 109 18.14 -14.05 20.75
N ASN A 110 18.00 -14.37 19.48
CA ASN A 110 19.07 -14.62 18.52
C ASN A 110 19.12 -13.48 17.50
N MET A 111 20.32 -12.95 17.23
CA MET A 111 20.51 -11.79 16.35
C MET A 111 21.20 -12.19 15.05
N LEU A 112 20.71 -11.64 13.94
CA LEU A 112 21.32 -11.66 12.62
C LEU A 112 21.50 -10.23 12.13
N THR A 113 22.68 -9.93 11.56
CA THR A 113 22.90 -8.71 10.78
C THR A 113 23.11 -9.09 9.32
N LEU A 114 22.38 -8.47 8.41
CA LEU A 114 22.50 -8.67 6.97
C LEU A 114 22.90 -7.36 6.29
N ASN A 115 23.99 -7.38 5.53
CA ASN A 115 24.34 -6.29 4.64
C ASN A 115 23.57 -6.45 3.32
N THR A 116 22.81 -5.42 2.92
CA THR A 116 21.95 -5.50 1.75
C THR A 116 22.65 -5.23 0.41
N SER A 117 23.96 -4.90 0.41
CA SER A 117 24.70 -4.56 -0.82
C SER A 117 24.66 -5.68 -1.88
N SER A 118 24.72 -6.93 -1.45
CA SER A 118 24.72 -8.10 -2.33
C SER A 118 23.33 -8.61 -2.71
N LEU A 119 22.27 -7.98 -2.18
CA LEU A 119 20.90 -8.35 -2.50
C LEU A 119 20.41 -7.49 -3.67
N GLU A 120 19.70 -8.12 -4.60
CA GLU A 120 19.03 -7.38 -5.66
C GLU A 120 17.84 -6.59 -5.09
N PRO A 121 17.53 -5.40 -5.64
CA PRO A 121 16.33 -4.65 -5.27
C PRO A 121 15.06 -5.42 -5.66
N MET A 122 14.46 -6.09 -4.68
CA MET A 122 13.15 -6.72 -4.79
C MET A 122 12.52 -6.85 -3.40
N LEU A 123 11.23 -7.23 -3.36
CA LEU A 123 10.55 -7.64 -2.15
C LEU A 123 10.73 -9.15 -1.93
N TYR A 124 11.24 -9.51 -0.76
CA TYR A 124 11.46 -10.88 -0.32
C TYR A 124 10.49 -11.25 0.79
N LEU A 125 10.13 -12.53 0.85
CA LEU A 125 9.59 -13.20 2.02
C LEU A 125 10.78 -13.64 2.90
N LEU A 126 10.76 -13.29 4.18
CA LEU A 126 11.69 -13.80 5.17
C LEU A 126 11.12 -15.08 5.79
N GLU A 127 11.87 -16.16 5.67
CA GLU A 127 11.47 -17.48 6.17
C GLU A 127 12.56 -18.11 7.04
N CYS A 128 12.13 -18.77 8.10
CA CYS A 128 12.99 -19.53 8.99
C CYS A 128 12.63 -21.01 8.94
N ASN A 129 13.62 -21.87 8.65
CA ASN A 129 13.49 -23.31 8.76
C ASN A 129 14.14 -23.78 10.06
N PHE A 130 13.33 -24.41 10.91
CA PHE A 130 13.79 -24.93 12.20
C PHE A 130 13.07 -26.23 12.55
N ASN A 131 13.83 -27.29 12.82
CA ASN A 131 13.29 -28.62 13.13
C ASN A 131 12.26 -29.11 12.08
N SER A 132 12.62 -29.01 10.80
CA SER A 132 11.78 -29.40 9.66
C SER A 132 10.44 -28.66 9.57
N ARG A 133 10.33 -27.49 10.22
CA ARG A 133 9.16 -26.61 10.17
C ARG A 133 9.56 -25.25 9.61
N VAL A 134 8.63 -24.67 8.87
CA VAL A 134 8.72 -23.34 8.28
C VAL A 134 8.04 -22.33 9.19
N PHE A 135 8.70 -21.19 9.41
CA PHE A 135 8.15 -20.05 10.15
C PHE A 135 8.30 -18.79 9.29
N ASN A 136 7.18 -18.09 9.04
CA ASN A 136 7.12 -16.94 8.15
C ASN A 136 6.28 -15.78 8.72
N GLY A 137 5.85 -15.86 9.98
CA GLY A 137 5.15 -14.77 10.67
C GLY A 137 3.63 -14.74 10.57
N VAL A 138 3.02 -15.49 9.64
CA VAL A 138 1.56 -15.48 9.49
C VAL A 138 0.91 -16.12 10.72
N SER A 139 0.04 -15.37 11.40
CA SER A 139 -0.74 -15.88 12.53
C SER A 139 -2.00 -16.60 12.05
N GLU A 140 -2.34 -17.75 12.65
CA GLU A 140 -3.61 -18.44 12.43
C GLU A 140 -4.79 -17.73 13.13
N SER A 141 -4.51 -16.83 14.08
CA SER A 141 -5.49 -16.01 14.78
C SER A 141 -4.91 -14.61 15.00
N PRO A 142 -4.81 -13.81 13.93
CA PRO A 142 -4.27 -12.46 14.03
C PRO A 142 -5.19 -11.59 14.89
N ARG A 143 -4.61 -10.85 15.82
CA ARG A 143 -5.32 -9.82 16.58
C ARG A 143 -5.24 -8.46 15.89
N TYR A 144 -4.18 -8.25 15.12
CA TYR A 144 -3.89 -6.98 14.44
C TYR A 144 -3.61 -7.22 12.96
N ASN A 145 -3.86 -6.21 12.13
CA ASN A 145 -3.70 -6.33 10.67
C ASN A 145 -2.28 -6.68 10.22
N PHE A 146 -1.25 -6.21 10.94
CA PHE A 146 0.14 -6.51 10.64
C PHE A 146 0.55 -7.96 10.95
N GLU A 147 -0.28 -8.73 11.66
CA GLU A 147 -0.09 -10.16 11.93
C GLU A 147 -0.69 -11.04 10.83
N CYS A 148 -1.43 -10.45 9.88
CA CYS A 148 -2.13 -11.16 8.81
C CYS A 148 -1.24 -11.51 7.61
N TYR A 149 -0.03 -10.93 7.51
CA TYR A 149 0.85 -11.12 6.36
C TYR A 149 2.23 -11.66 6.76
N PRO A 150 2.93 -12.35 5.84
CA PRO A 150 4.23 -12.93 6.13
C PRO A 150 5.27 -11.86 6.45
N TRP A 151 6.37 -12.25 7.11
CA TRP A 151 7.53 -11.38 7.30
C TRP A 151 8.09 -10.98 5.93
N LEU A 152 8.07 -9.68 5.68
CA LEU A 152 8.60 -9.07 4.47
C LEU A 152 10.02 -8.58 4.73
N PHE A 153 10.83 -8.56 3.67
CA PHE A 153 12.14 -7.93 3.66
C PHE A 153 12.32 -7.29 2.29
N ALA A 154 12.37 -5.97 2.22
CA ALA A 154 12.48 -5.23 0.97
C ALA A 154 13.84 -4.59 0.82
N VAL A 155 14.43 -4.73 -0.36
CA VAL A 155 15.61 -3.95 -0.76
C VAL A 155 15.16 -2.95 -1.80
N ILE A 156 15.41 -1.67 -1.53
CA ILE A 156 15.10 -0.56 -2.44
C ILE A 156 16.36 0.23 -2.78
N GLU A 157 16.32 0.90 -3.92
CA GLU A 157 17.33 1.87 -4.36
C GLU A 157 16.68 3.21 -4.64
N GLU A 158 17.46 4.28 -4.49
CA GLU A 158 17.01 5.62 -4.88
C GLU A 158 16.97 5.74 -6.40
N HIS A 159 15.86 6.29 -6.91
CA HIS A 159 15.69 6.61 -8.33
C HIS A 159 15.50 8.10 -8.52
N ASN A 160 15.98 8.60 -9.65
CA ASN A 160 15.68 9.97 -10.08
C ASN A 160 14.41 9.97 -10.95
N PHE A 161 13.28 10.37 -10.36
CA PHE A 161 11.97 10.45 -11.02
C PHE A 161 11.70 11.77 -11.78
N SER A 162 12.74 12.53 -12.13
CA SER A 162 12.60 13.80 -12.88
C SER A 162 11.95 13.67 -14.25
N LYS A 163 11.83 12.45 -14.80
CA LYS A 163 11.19 12.18 -16.09
C LYS A 163 9.78 11.60 -15.94
N THR A 164 9.25 11.47 -14.73
CA THR A 164 7.88 10.99 -14.50
C THR A 164 6.88 12.02 -15.00
N ILE A 165 6.03 11.62 -15.95
CA ILE A 165 5.01 12.50 -16.54
C ILE A 165 3.61 12.27 -15.95
N TYR A 166 3.42 11.19 -15.20
CA TYR A 166 2.15 10.85 -14.55
C TYR A 166 2.10 11.40 -13.13
N ARG A 167 0.96 11.94 -12.71
CA ARG A 167 0.74 12.35 -11.32
C ARG A 167 0.13 11.18 -10.55
N LEU A 168 1.00 10.39 -9.93
CA LEU A 168 0.64 9.25 -9.11
C LEU A 168 0.68 9.70 -7.66
N GLY A 169 -0.49 9.68 -7.02
CA GLY A 169 -0.69 10.18 -5.68
C GLY A 169 -1.19 9.15 -4.69
N VAL A 170 -1.13 9.54 -3.43
CA VAL A 170 -1.73 8.83 -2.30
C VAL A 170 -2.50 9.83 -1.43
N ASN A 171 -3.61 9.39 -0.85
CA ASN A 171 -4.25 10.13 0.22
C ASN A 171 -3.37 10.07 1.47
N ILE A 172 -3.34 11.16 2.23
CA ILE A 172 -2.73 11.22 3.56
C ILE A 172 -3.75 11.79 4.54
N HIS A 173 -3.58 11.50 5.84
CA HIS A 173 -4.43 12.00 6.92
C HIS A 173 -3.62 12.77 7.98
N PHE A 174 -2.57 13.49 7.56
CA PHE A 174 -1.75 14.31 8.45
C PHE A 174 -1.29 15.62 7.78
N ILE A 175 -1.17 16.68 8.59
CA ILE A 175 -0.59 17.98 8.18
C ILE A 175 0.80 18.23 8.78
N ALA A 176 1.23 17.40 9.73
CA ALA A 176 2.56 17.43 10.34
C ALA A 176 3.36 16.21 9.85
N PRO A 177 3.98 16.28 8.65
CA PRO A 177 4.64 15.12 8.06
C PRO A 177 5.89 14.74 8.87
N ARG A 178 6.13 13.43 9.03
CA ARG A 178 7.45 12.95 9.42
C ARG A 178 8.31 12.87 8.17
N GLU A 179 9.60 13.24 8.27
CA GLU A 179 10.53 13.18 7.13
C GLU A 179 10.53 11.79 6.47
N MET A 180 10.44 10.72 7.28
CA MET A 180 10.35 9.34 6.81
C MET A 180 9.15 9.09 5.86
N ASP A 181 8.00 9.68 6.13
CA ASP A 181 6.83 9.54 5.26
C ASP A 181 7.10 10.12 3.87
N LEU A 182 7.65 11.33 3.86
CA LEU A 182 7.91 12.02 2.61
C LEU A 182 9.09 11.39 1.84
N ASP A 183 10.11 10.91 2.54
CA ASP A 183 11.24 10.18 1.93
C ASP A 183 10.77 8.87 1.28
N MET A 184 9.90 8.11 1.96
CA MET A 184 9.35 6.88 1.40
C MET A 184 8.43 7.15 0.20
N MET A 185 7.63 8.22 0.21
CA MET A 185 6.90 8.65 -0.98
C MET A 185 7.85 8.95 -2.15
N LYS A 186 8.93 9.71 -1.89
CA LYS A 186 9.95 10.03 -2.88
C LYS A 186 10.63 8.77 -3.43
N TYR A 187 11.02 7.82 -2.57
CA TYR A 187 11.64 6.56 -3.00
C TYR A 187 10.70 5.73 -3.88
N ALA A 188 9.39 5.72 -3.59
CA ALA A 188 8.37 5.07 -4.41
C ALA A 188 8.01 5.83 -5.69
N GLY A 189 8.55 7.02 -5.94
CA GLY A 189 8.21 7.85 -7.10
C GLY A 189 6.81 8.46 -7.03
N ILE A 190 6.20 8.50 -5.84
CA ILE A 190 4.96 9.22 -5.58
C ILE A 190 5.27 10.71 -5.62
N ASN A 191 4.54 11.46 -6.44
CA ASN A 191 4.79 12.88 -6.71
C ASN A 191 3.57 13.77 -6.44
N LEU A 192 2.52 13.19 -5.87
CA LEU A 192 1.30 13.88 -5.47
C LEU A 192 0.82 13.35 -4.12
N ILE A 193 0.31 14.21 -3.25
CA ILE A 193 -0.55 13.79 -2.13
C ILE A 193 -1.95 14.38 -2.32
N ARG A 194 -2.96 13.76 -1.73
CA ARG A 194 -4.28 14.34 -1.50
C ARG A 194 -4.54 14.45 0.00
N MET A 195 -5.00 15.61 0.46
CA MET A 195 -5.23 15.89 1.89
C MET A 195 -6.37 16.91 2.06
N ASP A 196 -7.17 16.74 3.10
CA ASP A 196 -8.18 17.73 3.52
C ASP A 196 -7.52 19.07 3.87
N PHE A 197 -8.11 20.17 3.42
CA PHE A 197 -7.70 21.54 3.73
C PHE A 197 -8.82 22.22 4.50
N LEU A 198 -8.89 21.83 5.78
CA LEU A 198 -10.00 22.09 6.68
C LEU A 198 -10.21 23.58 6.98
N TRP A 199 -11.34 24.14 6.55
CA TRP A 199 -11.76 25.52 6.79
C TRP A 199 -11.83 25.85 8.27
N SER A 200 -12.36 24.92 9.09
CA SER A 200 -12.42 25.09 10.56
C SER A 200 -11.04 25.17 11.22
N GLU A 201 -10.02 24.54 10.63
CA GLU A 201 -8.65 24.57 11.14
C GLU A 201 -7.89 25.81 10.71
N VAL A 202 -8.21 26.35 9.53
CA VAL A 202 -7.60 27.57 9.00
C VAL A 202 -8.26 28.82 9.58
N GLU A 203 -9.58 28.88 9.63
CA GLU A 203 -10.36 30.01 10.18
C GLU A 203 -10.90 29.64 11.58
N ARG A 204 -10.00 29.57 12.55
CA ARG A 204 -10.35 29.29 13.97
C ARG A 204 -11.01 30.47 14.67
N GLU A 205 -10.85 31.67 14.12
CA GLU A 205 -11.53 32.89 14.54
C GLU A 205 -12.08 33.59 13.31
N LYS A 206 -13.28 34.17 13.42
CA LYS A 206 -14.01 34.72 12.27
C LYS A 206 -13.17 35.77 11.52
N GLY A 207 -12.85 35.50 10.26
CA GLY A 207 -12.04 36.36 9.38
C GLY A 207 -10.53 36.36 9.66
N VAL A 208 -10.03 35.47 10.52
CA VAL A 208 -8.60 35.32 10.83
C VAL A 208 -8.12 33.96 10.34
N TYR A 209 -7.21 33.97 9.36
CA TYR A 209 -6.71 32.77 8.70
C TYR A 209 -5.31 32.38 9.16
N SER A 210 -5.12 31.11 9.51
CA SER A 210 -3.85 30.55 9.96
C SER A 210 -3.42 29.37 9.10
N PHE A 211 -2.34 29.55 8.33
CA PHE A 211 -1.86 28.56 7.36
C PHE A 211 -0.61 27.79 7.81
N GLY A 212 -0.12 28.03 9.02
CA GLY A 212 1.22 27.61 9.44
C GLY A 212 1.51 26.12 9.30
N GLU A 213 0.56 25.23 9.60
CA GLU A 213 0.74 23.78 9.44
C GLU A 213 0.79 23.37 7.95
N TYR A 214 -0.17 23.83 7.16
CA TYR A 214 -0.21 23.56 5.72
C TYR A 214 1.02 24.13 4.99
N ARG A 215 1.52 25.31 5.40
CA ARG A 215 2.78 25.87 4.89
C ARG A 215 3.95 24.92 5.14
N ARG A 216 4.09 24.42 6.36
CA ARG A 216 5.15 23.45 6.69
C ARG A 216 5.04 22.17 5.88
N LEU A 217 3.82 21.65 5.68
CA LEU A 217 3.59 20.50 4.81
C LEU A 217 4.02 20.80 3.37
N VAL A 218 3.53 21.89 2.76
CA VAL A 218 3.87 22.27 1.38
C VAL A 218 5.38 22.47 1.19
N ASP A 219 6.06 23.13 2.12
CA ASP A 219 7.51 23.30 2.07
C ASP A 219 8.26 21.97 2.14
N ALA A 220 7.78 21.03 2.98
CA ALA A 220 8.37 19.70 3.11
C ALA A 220 8.13 18.82 1.87
N LEU A 221 6.96 18.93 1.24
CA LEU A 221 6.62 18.28 -0.03
C LEU A 221 7.47 18.82 -1.19
N ARG A 222 7.62 20.14 -1.28
CA ARG A 222 8.40 20.81 -2.34
C ARG A 222 9.85 20.36 -2.37
N LYS A 223 10.49 20.19 -1.20
CA LYS A 223 11.87 19.68 -1.09
C LYS A 223 12.07 18.31 -1.72
N ARG A 224 10.99 17.56 -1.96
CA ARG A 224 10.99 16.20 -2.51
C ARG A 224 10.33 16.12 -3.88
N GLY A 225 9.94 17.25 -4.46
CA GLY A 225 9.24 17.28 -5.75
C GLY A 225 7.82 16.71 -5.71
N ILE A 226 7.20 16.70 -4.52
CA ILE A 226 5.82 16.23 -4.32
C ILE A 226 4.89 17.44 -4.38
N THR A 227 3.80 17.33 -5.15
CA THR A 227 2.75 18.35 -5.24
C THR A 227 1.59 18.03 -4.30
N ALA A 228 0.88 19.03 -3.79
CA ALA A 228 -0.37 18.81 -3.05
C ALA A 228 -1.60 18.94 -3.96
N LEU A 229 -2.56 18.04 -3.76
CA LEU A 229 -3.97 18.23 -4.06
C LEU A 229 -4.69 18.46 -2.73
N PHE A 230 -5.20 19.67 -2.51
CA PHE A 230 -5.89 20.05 -1.27
C PHE A 230 -7.38 20.17 -1.48
N ILE A 231 -8.16 19.56 -0.59
CA ILE A 231 -9.62 19.59 -0.63
C ILE A 231 -10.10 20.77 0.21
N LEU A 232 -10.79 21.72 -0.40
CA LEU A 232 -11.41 22.84 0.28
C LEU A 232 -12.70 22.34 0.95
N ASP A 233 -12.60 21.96 2.21
CA ASP A 233 -13.65 21.36 3.04
C ASP A 233 -13.36 21.63 4.52
N TYR A 234 -14.04 21.08 5.52
CA TYR A 234 -15.50 20.98 5.55
C TYR A 234 -16.07 22.32 6.04
N GLY A 235 -17.24 22.30 6.71
CA GLY A 235 -17.88 23.50 7.23
C GLY A 235 -17.13 24.09 8.42
N ASN A 236 -17.51 25.31 8.80
CA ASN A 236 -16.97 26.01 9.96
C ASN A 236 -18.11 26.42 10.89
N GLN A 237 -18.00 26.13 12.18
CA GLN A 237 -19.05 26.36 13.18
C GLN A 237 -19.59 27.80 13.22
N TYR A 238 -18.83 28.79 12.75
CA TYR A 238 -19.25 30.19 12.69
C TYR A 238 -20.24 30.51 11.57
N TYR A 239 -20.47 29.58 10.65
CA TYR A 239 -21.30 29.76 9.46
C TYR A 239 -22.16 28.54 9.22
N ASP A 240 -23.45 28.74 8.89
CA ASP A 240 -24.36 27.67 8.45
C ASP A 240 -24.39 26.45 9.39
N GLY A 241 -24.14 26.66 10.70
CA GLY A 241 -24.12 25.58 11.70
C GLY A 241 -23.00 24.55 11.51
N GLY A 242 -21.94 24.88 10.76
CA GLY A 242 -20.79 24.00 10.52
C GLY A 242 -21.01 22.93 9.45
N VAL A 243 -22.08 23.00 8.67
CA VAL A 243 -22.27 22.15 7.48
C VAL A 243 -21.76 22.85 6.21
N ALA A 244 -21.98 22.22 5.04
CA ALA A 244 -21.68 22.82 3.75
C ALA A 244 -22.35 24.20 3.61
N PRO A 245 -21.64 25.24 3.13
CA PRO A 245 -22.21 26.57 2.95
C PRO A 245 -23.44 26.56 2.03
N TYR A 246 -24.57 27.06 2.54
CA TYR A 246 -25.83 27.14 1.80
C TYR A 246 -26.45 28.55 1.82
N SER A 247 -26.07 29.40 2.78
CA SER A 247 -26.51 30.80 2.82
C SER A 247 -25.55 31.71 2.05
N ASP A 248 -25.99 32.90 1.67
CA ASP A 248 -25.11 33.88 1.00
C ASP A 248 -23.95 34.30 1.91
N VAL A 249 -24.21 34.47 3.21
CA VAL A 249 -23.18 34.77 4.22
C VAL A 249 -22.16 33.65 4.32
N GLY A 250 -22.62 32.39 4.36
CA GLY A 250 -21.73 31.22 4.41
C GLY A 250 -20.88 31.08 3.14
N ARG A 251 -21.49 31.26 1.96
CA ARG A 251 -20.77 31.20 0.67
C ARG A 251 -19.75 32.32 0.54
N GLU A 252 -20.09 33.54 0.94
CA GLU A 252 -19.15 34.66 0.94
C GLU A 252 -17.97 34.42 1.90
N ALA A 253 -18.24 33.86 3.09
CA ALA A 253 -17.19 33.54 4.05
C ALA A 253 -16.27 32.43 3.53
N PHE A 254 -16.84 31.37 2.96
CA PHE A 254 -16.06 30.30 2.32
C PHE A 254 -15.24 30.84 1.15
N ALA A 255 -15.82 31.71 0.31
CA ALA A 255 -15.10 32.35 -0.79
C ALA A 255 -13.90 33.17 -0.29
N LYS A 256 -14.05 33.93 0.80
CA LYS A 256 -12.94 34.67 1.44
C LYS A 256 -11.85 33.74 1.96
N PHE A 257 -12.23 32.65 2.62
CA PHE A 257 -11.30 31.60 3.03
C PHE A 257 -10.50 31.04 1.84
N THR A 258 -11.19 30.68 0.75
CA THR A 258 -10.51 30.16 -0.45
C THR A 258 -9.63 31.21 -1.12
N LEU A 259 -10.06 32.47 -1.17
CA LEU A 259 -9.27 33.58 -1.71
C LEU A 259 -7.96 33.76 -0.95
N GLU A 260 -8.01 33.82 0.38
CA GLU A 260 -6.81 33.98 1.21
C GLU A 260 -5.91 32.74 1.14
N SER A 261 -6.49 31.53 1.03
CA SER A 261 -5.73 30.29 0.79
C SER A 261 -5.00 30.33 -0.55
N PHE A 262 -5.66 30.75 -1.62
CA PHE A 262 -5.05 30.88 -2.94
C PHE A 262 -3.94 31.94 -2.98
N LYS A 263 -4.10 33.05 -2.26
CA LYS A 263 -3.06 34.08 -2.12
C LYS A 263 -1.84 33.54 -1.37
N GLU A 264 -2.06 32.88 -0.23
CA GLU A 264 -1.00 32.30 0.59
C GLU A 264 -0.15 31.33 -0.24
N PHE A 265 -0.78 30.38 -0.94
CA PHE A 265 -0.07 29.32 -1.67
C PHE A 265 0.17 29.61 -3.15
N LYS A 266 0.11 30.89 -3.55
CA LYS A 266 0.30 31.28 -4.95
C LYS A 266 1.68 30.85 -5.46
N GLY A 267 1.70 30.14 -6.59
CA GLY A 267 2.94 29.67 -7.22
C GLY A 267 3.48 28.34 -6.70
N GLU A 268 2.85 27.71 -5.69
CA GLU A 268 3.29 26.43 -5.15
C GLU A 268 2.81 25.21 -5.98
N GLY A 269 2.08 25.44 -7.07
CA GLY A 269 1.66 24.39 -7.99
C GLY A 269 0.55 23.47 -7.47
N ILE A 270 -0.12 23.86 -6.38
CA ILE A 270 -1.21 23.12 -5.73
C ILE A 270 -2.39 22.92 -6.69
N ILE A 271 -2.98 21.74 -6.64
CA ILE A 271 -4.31 21.46 -7.22
C ILE A 271 -5.33 21.63 -6.09
N TRP A 272 -6.36 22.42 -6.31
CA TRP A 272 -7.44 22.62 -5.33
C TRP A 272 -8.67 21.84 -5.76
N GLU A 273 -9.21 21.02 -4.88
CA GLU A 273 -10.47 20.30 -5.09
C GLU A 273 -11.56 20.94 -4.24
N LEU A 274 -12.75 21.19 -4.80
CA LEU A 274 -13.85 21.72 -4.01
C LEU A 274 -14.69 20.60 -3.38
N TRP A 275 -14.63 20.52 -2.05
CA TRP A 275 -15.40 19.61 -1.22
C TRP A 275 -15.11 18.12 -1.46
N ASN A 276 -15.52 17.28 -0.52
CA ASN A 276 -15.42 15.83 -0.64
C ASN A 276 -16.82 15.21 -0.81
N GLU A 277 -17.02 14.43 -1.86
CA GLU A 277 -18.20 13.59 -2.11
C GLU A 277 -19.55 14.28 -1.85
N PRO A 278 -19.83 15.42 -2.50
CA PRO A 278 -21.05 16.21 -2.26
C PRO A 278 -22.34 15.47 -2.64
N ASN A 279 -22.24 14.33 -3.33
CA ASN A 279 -23.36 13.45 -3.65
C ASN A 279 -23.76 12.51 -2.50
N LEU A 280 -23.05 12.50 -1.37
CA LEU A 280 -23.41 11.72 -0.19
C LEU A 280 -23.94 12.61 0.94
N SER A 281 -25.05 12.22 1.56
CA SER A 281 -25.68 12.98 2.66
C SER A 281 -24.78 13.17 3.89
N GLN A 282 -23.78 12.31 4.08
CA GLN A 282 -22.83 12.43 5.18
C GLN A 282 -21.91 13.65 5.02
N PHE A 283 -21.57 13.99 3.77
CA PHE A 283 -20.69 15.11 3.43
C PHE A 283 -21.46 16.35 2.96
N TRP A 284 -22.69 16.20 2.48
CA TRP A 284 -23.57 17.31 2.11
C TRP A 284 -24.93 17.22 2.80
N LYS A 285 -25.07 17.95 3.90
CA LYS A 285 -26.26 17.92 4.77
C LYS A 285 -27.28 19.01 4.39
N PRO A 286 -28.59 18.77 4.61
CA PRO A 286 -29.21 17.52 5.09
C PRO A 286 -29.31 16.43 4.02
N LYS A 287 -29.19 16.79 2.75
CA LYS A 287 -29.15 15.88 1.60
C LYS A 287 -28.33 16.52 0.48
N PRO A 288 -27.74 15.74 -0.43
CA PRO A 288 -27.04 16.25 -1.62
C PRO A 288 -27.87 17.28 -2.37
N ASN A 289 -27.23 18.40 -2.73
CA ASN A 289 -27.86 19.47 -3.50
C ASN A 289 -26.91 20.02 -4.58
N PRO A 290 -27.05 19.60 -5.85
CA PRO A 290 -26.23 20.09 -6.97
C PRO A 290 -26.30 21.62 -7.14
N GLU A 291 -27.45 22.24 -6.86
CA GLU A 291 -27.61 23.69 -7.04
C GLU A 291 -26.81 24.48 -6.02
N ASP A 292 -26.93 24.11 -4.73
CA ASP A 292 -26.16 24.77 -3.68
C ASP A 292 -24.65 24.51 -3.85
N TYR A 293 -24.28 23.29 -4.27
CA TYR A 293 -22.90 22.95 -4.61
C TYR A 293 -22.33 23.86 -5.70
N VAL A 294 -23.04 24.03 -6.81
CA VAL A 294 -22.54 24.86 -7.93
C VAL A 294 -22.54 26.35 -7.57
N ARG A 295 -23.47 26.83 -6.73
CA ARG A 295 -23.41 28.20 -6.20
C ARG A 295 -22.16 28.44 -5.36
N LEU A 296 -21.79 27.49 -4.48
CA LEU A 296 -20.54 27.54 -3.73
C LEU A 296 -19.33 27.52 -4.69
N LEU A 297 -19.33 26.62 -5.67
CA LEU A 297 -18.28 26.52 -6.68
C LEU A 297 -18.08 27.82 -7.46
N LYS A 298 -19.16 28.50 -7.86
CA LYS A 298 -19.06 29.79 -8.57
C LYS A 298 -18.40 30.87 -7.70
N ALA A 299 -18.64 30.87 -6.39
CA ALA A 299 -17.99 31.79 -5.47
C ALA A 299 -16.48 31.48 -5.34
N VAL A 300 -16.11 30.20 -5.23
CA VAL A 300 -14.69 29.75 -5.20
C VAL A 300 -13.99 30.02 -6.54
N HIS A 301 -14.66 29.80 -7.66
CA HIS A 301 -14.15 30.12 -9.00
C HIS A 301 -13.86 31.61 -9.17
N SER A 302 -14.72 32.48 -8.63
CA SER A 302 -14.47 33.92 -8.64
C SER A 302 -13.19 34.28 -7.88
N ALA A 303 -12.98 33.69 -6.70
CA ALA A 303 -11.75 33.86 -5.92
C ALA A 303 -10.51 33.32 -6.68
N ALA A 304 -10.64 32.16 -7.32
CA ALA A 304 -9.57 31.57 -8.14
C ALA A 304 -9.18 32.49 -9.32
N LYS A 305 -10.17 33.09 -10.00
CA LYS A 305 -9.96 34.06 -11.08
C LYS A 305 -9.26 35.34 -10.61
N GLU A 306 -9.61 35.84 -9.42
CA GLU A 306 -8.99 37.03 -8.84
C GLU A 306 -7.48 36.85 -8.61
N VAL A 307 -7.08 35.69 -8.07
CA VAL A 307 -5.66 35.39 -7.82
C VAL A 307 -4.90 35.07 -9.11
N GLY A 308 -5.56 34.36 -10.04
CA GLY A 308 -5.00 33.88 -11.30
C GLY A 308 -4.03 32.70 -11.12
N GLY A 309 -4.03 31.79 -12.08
CA GLY A 309 -3.12 30.62 -12.09
C GLY A 309 -3.47 29.51 -11.08
N VAL A 310 -4.64 29.58 -10.45
CA VAL A 310 -5.19 28.53 -9.58
C VAL A 310 -5.68 27.36 -10.44
N LYS A 311 -5.32 26.13 -10.06
CA LYS A 311 -5.88 24.90 -10.65
C LYS A 311 -7.01 24.38 -9.78
N LEU A 312 -8.25 24.47 -10.25
CA LEU A 312 -9.45 24.09 -9.51
C LEU A 312 -10.11 22.86 -10.14
N VAL A 313 -10.31 21.78 -9.38
CA VAL A 313 -10.99 20.55 -9.80
C VAL A 313 -12.21 20.30 -8.94
N ALA A 314 -13.21 19.64 -9.51
CA ALA A 314 -14.45 19.34 -8.81
C ALA A 314 -15.20 18.23 -9.57
N PRO A 315 -16.16 17.52 -8.96
CA PRO A 315 -16.68 17.73 -7.62
C PRO A 315 -16.09 16.84 -6.51
N GLY A 316 -15.13 15.97 -6.83
CA GLY A 316 -14.67 14.93 -5.90
C GLY A 316 -15.80 13.94 -5.59
N ILE A 317 -16.55 13.52 -6.62
CA ILE A 317 -17.80 12.77 -6.46
C ILE A 317 -17.55 11.30 -6.11
N SER A 318 -18.38 10.75 -5.22
CA SER A 318 -18.39 9.32 -4.94
C SER A 318 -18.96 8.55 -6.12
N GLY A 319 -18.16 7.65 -6.71
CA GLY A 319 -18.52 6.86 -7.88
C GLY A 319 -18.79 7.72 -9.13
N PHE A 320 -19.64 7.21 -10.03
CA PHE A 320 -20.08 7.95 -11.23
C PHE A 320 -21.57 8.25 -11.15
N ASP A 321 -22.01 8.98 -10.12
CA ASP A 321 -23.40 9.46 -10.06
C ASP A 321 -23.67 10.47 -11.18
N PHE A 322 -23.98 9.92 -12.37
CA PHE A 322 -24.21 10.69 -13.59
C PHE A 322 -25.38 11.65 -13.45
N LYS A 323 -26.36 11.32 -12.61
CA LYS A 323 -27.49 12.23 -12.37
C LYS A 323 -26.99 13.50 -11.68
N PHE A 324 -26.26 13.36 -10.57
CA PHE A 324 -25.68 14.51 -9.87
C PHE A 324 -24.72 15.29 -10.78
N LEU A 325 -23.82 14.60 -11.50
CA LEU A 325 -22.89 15.23 -12.45
C LEU A 325 -23.64 16.06 -13.50
N GLU A 326 -24.61 15.48 -14.20
CA GLU A 326 -25.36 16.20 -15.24
C GLU A 326 -26.19 17.36 -14.67
N GLU A 327 -26.75 17.22 -13.46
CA GLU A 327 -27.41 18.32 -12.75
C GLU A 327 -26.43 19.48 -12.47
N THR A 328 -25.19 19.20 -12.05
CA THR A 328 -24.16 20.25 -11.91
C THR A 328 -23.68 20.83 -13.24
N PHE A 329 -23.58 20.01 -14.30
CA PHE A 329 -23.16 20.48 -15.63
C PHE A 329 -24.18 21.45 -16.23
N LYS A 330 -25.49 21.18 -16.09
CA LYS A 330 -26.58 22.09 -16.48
C LYS A 330 -26.51 23.45 -15.76
N LEU A 331 -25.89 23.48 -14.59
CA LEU A 331 -25.71 24.69 -13.78
C LEU A 331 -24.38 25.41 -14.03
N ASP A 332 -23.65 25.02 -15.09
CA ASP A 332 -22.41 25.66 -15.58
C ASP A 332 -21.13 25.25 -14.82
N MET A 333 -21.13 24.12 -14.11
CA MET A 333 -19.92 23.64 -13.38
C MET A 333 -18.69 23.50 -14.29
N LEU A 334 -18.86 23.02 -15.53
CA LEU A 334 -17.74 22.72 -16.43
C LEU A 334 -16.94 23.97 -16.86
N ASN A 335 -17.52 25.16 -16.78
CA ASN A 335 -16.83 26.44 -17.00
C ASN A 335 -16.14 26.98 -15.74
N CYS A 336 -16.34 26.34 -14.58
CA CYS A 336 -15.76 26.73 -13.30
C CYS A 336 -14.53 25.90 -12.90
N VAL A 337 -14.23 24.81 -13.61
CA VAL A 337 -13.20 23.84 -13.20
C VAL A 337 -12.25 23.51 -14.34
N ASP A 338 -11.00 23.22 -14.00
CA ASP A 338 -9.98 22.73 -14.92
C ASP A 338 -10.13 21.24 -15.23
N ALA A 339 -10.68 20.45 -14.30
CA ALA A 339 -10.92 19.02 -14.46
C ALA A 339 -12.14 18.53 -13.68
N VAL A 340 -12.70 17.41 -14.13
CA VAL A 340 -13.77 16.68 -13.43
C VAL A 340 -13.15 15.63 -12.54
N SER A 341 -13.43 15.68 -11.25
CA SER A 341 -12.82 14.81 -10.23
C SER A 341 -13.80 13.73 -9.74
N ILE A 342 -13.37 12.48 -9.76
CA ILE A 342 -14.18 11.27 -9.55
C ILE A 342 -13.50 10.35 -8.53
N HIS A 343 -14.29 9.63 -7.71
CA HIS A 343 -13.83 8.55 -6.83
C HIS A 343 -14.34 7.17 -7.32
N PRO A 344 -13.61 6.46 -8.20
CA PRO A 344 -14.17 5.35 -8.97
C PRO A 344 -14.24 4.00 -8.21
N TYR A 345 -14.43 3.99 -6.89
CA TYR A 345 -14.51 2.78 -6.05
C TYR A 345 -15.49 1.74 -6.60
N ARG A 346 -15.11 0.45 -6.52
CA ARG A 346 -15.86 -0.67 -7.10
C ARG A 346 -15.45 -2.02 -6.49
N SER A 347 -16.41 -2.94 -6.41
CA SER A 347 -16.18 -4.31 -5.91
C SER A 347 -15.61 -5.28 -6.95
N THR A 348 -15.50 -4.82 -8.19
CA THR A 348 -14.99 -5.58 -9.33
C THR A 348 -13.54 -5.22 -9.62
N ASN A 349 -12.96 -5.88 -10.62
CA ASN A 349 -11.63 -5.57 -11.14
C ASN A 349 -11.50 -4.08 -11.53
N PRO A 350 -10.33 -3.45 -11.29
CA PRO A 350 -10.10 -2.04 -11.64
C PRO A 350 -10.45 -1.68 -13.09
N GLU A 351 -10.22 -2.61 -14.02
CA GLU A 351 -10.37 -2.41 -15.47
C GLU A 351 -11.78 -2.03 -15.91
N THR A 352 -12.79 -2.44 -15.13
CA THR A 352 -14.20 -2.14 -15.38
C THR A 352 -14.48 -0.63 -15.42
N VAL A 353 -13.60 0.21 -14.85
CA VAL A 353 -13.71 1.68 -14.87
C VAL A 353 -13.70 2.26 -16.28
N SER A 354 -13.13 1.53 -17.24
CA SER A 354 -12.97 2.04 -18.61
C SER A 354 -14.33 2.33 -19.26
N LEU A 355 -15.37 1.55 -18.94
CA LEU A 355 -16.73 1.80 -19.43
C LEU A 355 -17.32 3.08 -18.83
N ASP A 356 -17.08 3.31 -17.53
CA ASP A 356 -17.56 4.50 -16.84
C ASP A 356 -16.83 5.76 -17.34
N TYR A 357 -15.53 5.69 -17.58
CA TYR A 357 -14.78 6.79 -18.19
C TYR A 357 -15.22 7.07 -19.62
N ALA A 358 -15.45 6.04 -20.44
CA ALA A 358 -15.97 6.23 -21.80
C ALA A 358 -17.33 6.95 -21.76
N LYS A 359 -18.25 6.51 -20.90
CA LYS A 359 -19.54 7.18 -20.71
C LYS A 359 -19.38 8.61 -20.20
N LEU A 360 -18.48 8.86 -19.25
CA LEU A 360 -18.21 10.22 -18.76
C LEU A 360 -17.65 11.12 -19.88
N ARG A 361 -16.80 10.61 -20.77
CA ARG A 361 -16.31 11.35 -21.94
C ARG A 361 -17.45 11.70 -22.90
N GLU A 362 -18.37 10.77 -23.16
CA GLU A 362 -19.56 11.02 -23.99
C GLU A 362 -20.46 12.09 -23.38
N VAL A 363 -20.71 12.02 -22.07
CA VAL A 363 -21.47 13.05 -21.34
C VAL A 363 -20.73 14.40 -21.42
N LEU A 364 -19.42 14.46 -21.17
CA LEU A 364 -18.68 15.71 -21.28
C LEU A 364 -18.73 16.30 -22.69
N ALA A 365 -18.67 15.46 -23.73
CA ALA A 365 -18.80 15.88 -25.11
C ALA A 365 -20.20 16.45 -25.41
N SER A 366 -21.28 15.87 -24.86
CA SER A 366 -22.65 16.36 -25.08
C SER A 366 -22.90 17.74 -24.45
N TYR A 367 -22.14 18.10 -23.41
CA TYR A 367 -22.12 19.44 -22.82
C TYR A 367 -21.09 20.39 -23.46
N GLY A 368 -20.40 19.99 -24.54
CA GLY A 368 -19.45 20.82 -25.28
C GLY A 368 -18.01 20.82 -24.74
N PHE A 369 -17.67 19.87 -23.86
CA PHE A 369 -16.34 19.76 -23.24
C PHE A 369 -15.65 18.39 -23.47
N PRO A 370 -15.52 17.92 -24.73
CA PRO A 370 -15.02 16.58 -25.04
C PRO A 370 -13.59 16.31 -24.53
N LEU A 371 -12.80 17.36 -24.32
CA LEU A 371 -11.41 17.28 -23.87
C LEU A 371 -11.22 17.68 -22.39
N LYS A 372 -12.29 17.90 -21.62
CA LYS A 372 -12.16 18.26 -20.20
C LYS A 372 -11.39 17.16 -19.46
N PRO A 373 -10.25 17.48 -18.82
CA PRO A 373 -9.50 16.49 -18.06
C PRO A 373 -10.35 15.80 -16.99
N ILE A 374 -10.05 14.53 -16.72
CA ILE A 374 -10.60 13.77 -15.60
C ILE A 374 -9.47 13.53 -14.60
N VAL A 375 -9.79 13.67 -13.32
CA VAL A 375 -8.95 13.34 -12.18
C VAL A 375 -9.61 12.17 -11.43
N SER A 376 -8.83 11.15 -11.11
CA SER A 376 -9.21 10.13 -10.12
C SER A 376 -8.61 10.54 -8.79
N SER A 377 -9.33 11.34 -8.01
CA SER A 377 -8.83 11.93 -6.76
C SER A 377 -8.85 10.94 -5.60
N GLU A 378 -9.57 9.82 -5.69
CA GLU A 378 -9.56 8.81 -4.63
C GLU A 378 -10.09 7.47 -5.12
N TRP A 379 -9.35 6.38 -4.90
CA TRP A 379 -9.91 5.02 -4.84
C TRP A 379 -8.87 4.05 -4.30
N GLY A 380 -9.35 2.91 -3.79
CA GLY A 380 -8.50 1.92 -3.14
C GLY A 380 -9.23 0.61 -2.93
N TYR A 381 -8.50 -0.35 -2.38
CA TYR A 381 -9.05 -1.62 -1.92
C TYR A 381 -8.44 -1.93 -0.56
N CYS A 382 -9.26 -2.20 0.45
CA CYS A 382 -8.78 -2.53 1.78
C CYS A 382 -8.33 -4.00 1.85
N THR A 383 -7.44 -4.31 2.79
CA THR A 383 -6.96 -5.68 3.02
C THR A 383 -7.74 -6.43 4.08
N SER A 384 -8.60 -5.74 4.84
CA SER A 384 -9.45 -6.31 5.88
C SER A 384 -10.65 -5.40 6.15
N GLY A 385 -11.56 -5.82 7.03
CA GLY A 385 -12.76 -5.07 7.37
C GLY A 385 -14.05 -5.65 6.80
N SER A 386 -15.14 -4.95 7.08
CA SER A 386 -16.52 -5.36 6.79
C SER A 386 -17.15 -4.66 5.57
N TYR A 387 -16.49 -3.62 5.04
CA TYR A 387 -16.88 -2.87 3.84
C TYR A 387 -15.62 -2.58 2.99
N GLY A 388 -15.73 -1.76 1.95
CA GLY A 388 -14.55 -1.31 1.21
C GLY A 388 -13.85 -2.37 0.34
N ASN A 389 -14.59 -3.23 -0.37
CA ASN A 389 -14.04 -4.15 -1.38
C ASN A 389 -12.78 -4.91 -0.93
N ARG A 390 -12.91 -5.67 0.17
CA ARG A 390 -11.81 -6.41 0.79
C ARG A 390 -11.11 -7.36 -0.20
N VAL A 391 -9.79 -7.22 -0.29
CA VAL A 391 -8.93 -8.11 -1.09
C VAL A 391 -7.75 -8.63 -0.27
N SER A 392 -6.99 -9.58 -0.80
CA SER A 392 -5.73 -10.00 -0.17
C SER A 392 -4.67 -8.90 -0.31
N ILE A 393 -3.64 -8.89 0.55
CA ILE A 393 -2.49 -7.97 0.43
C ILE A 393 -1.76 -8.07 -0.93
N VAL A 394 -1.76 -9.25 -1.55
CA VAL A 394 -1.18 -9.45 -2.88
C VAL A 394 -2.09 -8.83 -3.93
N THR A 395 -3.39 -9.09 -3.86
CA THR A 395 -4.37 -8.51 -4.76
C THR A 395 -4.42 -6.98 -4.65
N GLN A 396 -4.26 -6.40 -3.44
CA GLN A 396 -4.12 -4.96 -3.27
C GLN A 396 -2.91 -4.42 -4.07
N ALA A 397 -1.77 -5.13 -4.02
CA ALA A 397 -0.56 -4.77 -4.76
C ALA A 397 -0.73 -4.90 -6.28
N GLU A 398 -1.43 -5.92 -6.74
CA GLU A 398 -1.80 -6.07 -8.16
C GLU A 398 -2.74 -4.94 -8.60
N TYR A 399 -3.76 -4.66 -7.80
CA TYR A 399 -4.82 -3.72 -8.13
C TYR A 399 -4.31 -2.29 -8.15
N VAL A 400 -3.47 -1.86 -7.19
CA VAL A 400 -2.94 -0.49 -7.22
C VAL A 400 -2.15 -0.19 -8.49
N VAL A 401 -1.38 -1.16 -9.00
CA VAL A 401 -0.64 -1.01 -10.26
C VAL A 401 -1.60 -1.01 -11.45
N ARG A 402 -2.58 -1.92 -11.47
CA ARG A 402 -3.59 -2.02 -12.53
C ARG A 402 -4.49 -0.78 -12.58
N MET A 403 -4.84 -0.20 -11.43
CA MET A 403 -5.56 1.06 -11.27
C MET A 403 -4.81 2.22 -11.92
N PHE A 404 -3.51 2.34 -11.66
CA PHE A 404 -2.71 3.38 -12.31
C PHE A 404 -2.57 3.15 -13.80
N LEU A 405 -2.28 1.92 -14.24
CA LEU A 405 -2.15 1.59 -15.66
C LEU A 405 -3.46 1.80 -16.44
N ILE A 406 -4.62 1.44 -15.85
CA ILE A 406 -5.92 1.62 -16.51
C ILE A 406 -6.32 3.10 -16.56
N ASN A 407 -6.01 3.89 -15.52
CA ASN A 407 -6.23 5.32 -15.55
C ASN A 407 -5.38 5.97 -16.65
N ILE A 408 -4.10 5.59 -16.77
CA ILE A 408 -3.24 6.05 -17.87
C ILE A 408 -3.82 5.66 -19.24
N MET A 409 -4.27 4.42 -19.42
CA MET A 409 -4.88 3.94 -20.66
C MET A 409 -6.12 4.76 -21.06
N ASN A 410 -6.90 5.23 -20.09
CA ASN A 410 -8.11 6.04 -20.28
C ASN A 410 -7.84 7.56 -20.30
N GLY A 411 -6.57 7.99 -20.33
CA GLY A 411 -6.18 9.40 -20.37
C GLY A 411 -6.43 10.15 -19.05
N VAL A 412 -6.46 9.44 -17.92
CA VAL A 412 -6.55 9.97 -16.57
C VAL A 412 -5.14 10.03 -15.98
N ASN A 413 -4.53 11.22 -16.03
CA ASN A 413 -3.12 11.42 -15.68
C ASN A 413 -2.88 11.84 -14.23
N VAL A 414 -3.95 12.09 -13.46
CA VAL A 414 -3.91 12.26 -12.01
C VAL A 414 -4.70 11.11 -11.40
N SER A 415 -4.03 10.28 -10.63
CA SER A 415 -4.63 9.14 -9.95
C SER A 415 -4.11 9.06 -8.54
N VAL A 416 -5.01 9.02 -7.57
CA VAL A 416 -4.68 8.96 -6.15
C VAL A 416 -5.19 7.65 -5.57
N PHE A 417 -4.29 6.92 -4.91
CA PHE A 417 -4.64 5.72 -4.16
C PHE A 417 -5.03 6.09 -2.73
N TYR A 418 -6.16 5.56 -2.25
CA TYR A 418 -6.56 5.63 -0.85
C TYR A 418 -6.08 4.37 -0.12
N ASP A 419 -5.09 4.46 0.78
CA ASP A 419 -4.35 5.66 1.19
C ASP A 419 -2.86 5.34 1.53
N TRP A 420 -2.14 6.30 2.13
CA TRP A 420 -0.73 6.13 2.48
C TRP A 420 -0.51 5.17 3.65
N LYS A 421 -1.30 5.26 4.72
CA LYS A 421 -1.10 4.49 5.96
C LYS A 421 -2.39 3.86 6.42
N ASP A 422 -2.29 2.62 6.89
CA ASP A 422 -3.40 2.04 7.63
C ASP A 422 -3.72 2.97 8.81
N ASP A 423 -4.96 3.49 8.89
CA ASP A 423 -5.39 4.46 9.90
C ASP A 423 -5.42 3.91 11.33
N GLY A 424 -5.23 2.60 11.46
CA GLY A 424 -5.10 1.90 12.72
C GLY A 424 -4.83 0.42 12.49
N TYR A 425 -4.96 -0.38 13.55
CA TYR A 425 -4.55 -1.78 13.54
C TYR A 425 -5.73 -2.77 13.65
N ASP A 426 -6.97 -2.27 13.70
CA ASP A 426 -8.16 -3.11 13.82
C ASP A 426 -8.45 -3.84 12.50
N ILE A 427 -8.44 -5.17 12.54
CA ILE A 427 -8.72 -6.00 11.35
C ILE A 427 -10.19 -5.97 10.93
N HIS A 428 -11.10 -5.50 11.78
CA HIS A 428 -12.53 -5.47 11.52
C HIS A 428 -13.02 -4.14 10.94
N ASP A 429 -12.18 -3.10 10.98
CA ASP A 429 -12.47 -1.78 10.43
C ASP A 429 -11.79 -1.60 9.06
N SER A 430 -12.56 -1.33 8.01
CA SER A 430 -12.03 -1.25 6.66
C SER A 430 -11.14 -0.03 6.45
N GLU A 431 -11.47 1.13 7.03
CA GLU A 431 -10.66 2.36 6.93
C GLU A 431 -9.23 2.11 7.41
N GLN A 432 -9.08 1.36 8.51
CA GLN A 432 -7.79 1.01 9.09
C GLN A 432 -6.97 -0.02 8.28
N ASN A 433 -7.39 -0.37 7.06
CA ASN A 433 -6.76 -1.42 6.25
C ASN A 433 -6.57 -1.04 4.78
N PHE A 434 -6.76 0.23 4.39
CA PHE A 434 -6.50 0.70 3.03
C PHE A 434 -5.03 0.98 2.74
N GLY A 435 -4.29 1.48 3.73
CA GLY A 435 -2.97 2.01 3.53
C GLY A 435 -1.95 1.04 2.96
N ILE A 436 -0.86 1.60 2.44
CA ILE A 436 0.29 0.84 1.91
C ILE A 436 1.47 0.80 2.90
N ILE A 437 1.37 1.54 3.99
CA ILE A 437 2.30 1.56 5.12
C ILE A 437 1.56 1.14 6.39
N ALA A 438 2.16 0.22 7.14
CA ALA A 438 1.76 -0.12 8.50
C ALA A 438 2.70 0.61 9.49
N ASP A 439 2.21 1.71 10.05
CA ASP A 439 2.94 2.55 11.00
C ASP A 439 2.02 3.01 12.12
N TYR A 440 1.98 2.22 13.20
CA TYR A 440 1.09 2.43 14.32
C TYR A 440 1.88 2.89 15.55
N GLU A 441 1.37 3.92 16.24
CA GLU A 441 1.92 4.29 17.55
C GLU A 441 1.82 3.14 18.57
N GLY A 442 0.78 2.31 18.49
CA GLY A 442 0.61 1.13 19.34
C GLY A 442 1.73 0.08 19.17
N LEU A 443 2.32 -0.05 17.98
CA LEU A 443 3.46 -0.93 17.75
C LEU A 443 4.73 -0.45 18.44
N ARG A 444 4.86 0.87 18.67
CA ARG A 444 5.99 1.42 19.43
C ARG A 444 6.06 0.85 20.84
N LEU A 445 4.92 0.59 21.46
CA LEU A 445 4.84 -0.01 22.79
C LEU A 445 5.29 -1.48 22.78
N ILE A 446 5.10 -2.19 21.67
CA ILE A 446 5.48 -3.61 21.50
C ILE A 446 6.97 -3.75 21.17
N TYR A 447 7.48 -2.93 20.25
CA TYR A 447 8.86 -3.02 19.74
C TYR A 447 9.85 -2.11 20.49
N GLY A 448 9.37 -1.24 21.38
CA GLY A 448 10.18 -0.23 22.09
C GLY A 448 10.77 0.85 21.19
N ARG A 449 10.38 0.88 19.90
CA ARG A 449 10.92 1.74 18.84
C ARG A 449 9.81 2.10 17.85
N PRO A 450 9.88 3.25 17.14
CA PRO A 450 8.96 3.55 16.04
C PRO A 450 8.96 2.41 15.02
N VAL A 451 7.80 2.09 14.45
CA VAL A 451 7.64 1.03 13.45
C VAL A 451 7.19 1.63 12.14
N TYR A 452 7.85 1.27 11.04
CA TYR A 452 7.56 1.74 9.70
C TYR A 452 7.68 0.57 8.73
N PHE A 453 6.60 -0.19 8.57
CA PHE A 453 6.56 -1.34 7.68
C PHE A 453 5.83 -1.01 6.39
N ILE A 454 6.43 -1.40 5.26
CA ILE A 454 5.75 -1.35 3.97
C ILE A 454 4.85 -2.60 3.81
N LYS A 455 3.72 -2.44 3.13
CA LYS A 455 2.91 -3.54 2.58
C LYS A 455 3.39 -3.85 1.15
N PRO A 456 3.03 -5.01 0.57
CA PRO A 456 3.43 -5.35 -0.80
C PRO A 456 3.00 -4.30 -1.85
N ALA A 457 1.88 -3.62 -1.61
CA ALA A 457 1.38 -2.54 -2.47
C ALA A 457 2.37 -1.38 -2.63
N TYR A 458 3.09 -0.99 -1.57
CA TYR A 458 4.15 0.02 -1.67
C TYR A 458 5.23 -0.41 -2.67
N TYR A 459 5.70 -1.67 -2.59
CA TYR A 459 6.77 -2.16 -3.47
C TYR A 459 6.29 -2.31 -4.92
N ALA A 460 5.01 -2.65 -5.11
CA ALA A 460 4.39 -2.68 -6.43
C ALA A 460 4.34 -1.28 -7.07
N ILE A 461 4.01 -0.23 -6.30
CA ILE A 461 4.09 1.16 -6.77
C ILE A 461 5.54 1.54 -7.10
N TYR A 462 6.48 1.23 -6.21
CA TYR A 462 7.92 1.45 -6.45
C TYR A 462 8.40 0.80 -7.77
N THR A 463 7.93 -0.42 -8.04
CA THR A 463 8.24 -1.12 -9.30
C THR A 463 7.58 -0.41 -10.49
N LEU A 464 6.29 -0.08 -10.41
CA LEU A 464 5.59 0.64 -11.48
C LEU A 464 6.29 1.95 -11.85
N THR A 465 6.60 2.79 -10.85
CA THR A 465 7.18 4.12 -11.09
C THR A 465 8.60 4.01 -11.62
N SER A 466 9.44 3.11 -11.08
CA SER A 466 10.79 2.88 -11.60
C SER A 466 10.76 2.35 -13.03
N GLN A 467 9.80 1.50 -13.38
CA GLN A 467 9.68 0.95 -14.71
C GLN A 467 9.14 1.95 -15.73
N LEU A 468 8.21 2.84 -15.37
CA LEU A 468 7.61 3.81 -16.30
C LEU A 468 8.23 5.21 -16.28
N ASN A 469 9.28 5.44 -15.49
CA ASN A 469 9.97 6.72 -15.44
C ASN A 469 10.52 7.13 -16.82
N GLY A 470 10.02 8.25 -17.37
CA GLY A 470 10.37 8.73 -18.71
C GLY A 470 9.69 8.02 -19.88
N PHE A 471 8.73 7.14 -19.62
CA PHE A 471 7.94 6.46 -20.64
C PHE A 471 6.53 7.06 -20.72
N GLN A 472 6.00 7.17 -21.94
CA GLN A 472 4.66 7.67 -22.22
C GLN A 472 3.81 6.60 -22.89
N PHE A 473 2.54 6.52 -22.52
CA PHE A 473 1.57 5.59 -23.09
C PHE A 473 1.35 5.87 -24.58
N LYS A 474 1.34 4.80 -25.39
CA LYS A 474 1.16 4.85 -26.85
C LYS A 474 -0.02 4.03 -27.35
N GLY A 475 -0.49 3.05 -26.59
CA GLY A 475 -1.62 2.21 -26.99
C GLY A 475 -1.63 0.85 -26.29
N ARG A 476 -2.52 -0.03 -26.72
CA ARG A 476 -2.64 -1.41 -26.24
C ARG A 476 -2.48 -2.35 -27.43
N VAL A 477 -1.74 -3.44 -27.25
CA VAL A 477 -1.69 -4.54 -28.23
C VAL A 477 -3.00 -5.31 -28.14
N GLU A 478 -3.63 -5.54 -29.29
CA GLU A 478 -4.79 -6.43 -29.39
C GLU A 478 -4.33 -7.90 -29.33
N THR A 479 -4.99 -8.70 -28.50
CA THR A 479 -4.83 -10.15 -28.45
C THR A 479 -6.16 -10.83 -28.76
N GLU A 480 -6.17 -12.17 -28.81
CA GLU A 480 -7.40 -12.94 -28.97
C GLU A 480 -8.36 -12.78 -27.78
N SER A 481 -7.85 -12.40 -26.61
CA SER A 481 -8.64 -12.23 -25.38
C SER A 481 -8.78 -10.75 -25.01
N ARG A 482 -10.03 -10.32 -24.78
CA ARG A 482 -10.32 -8.96 -24.28
C ARG A 482 -9.82 -8.73 -22.85
N ASP A 483 -9.52 -9.81 -22.14
CA ASP A 483 -8.98 -9.78 -20.78
C ASP A 483 -7.47 -9.50 -20.74
N ASP A 484 -6.77 -9.46 -21.88
CA ASP A 484 -5.31 -9.26 -21.89
C ASP A 484 -4.93 -7.80 -22.07
N TYR A 485 -4.23 -7.26 -21.10
CA TYR A 485 -3.79 -5.88 -21.10
C TYR A 485 -2.29 -5.84 -21.37
N ILE A 486 -1.92 -5.52 -22.59
CA ILE A 486 -0.54 -5.35 -23.03
C ILE A 486 -0.40 -3.90 -23.47
N LEU A 487 -0.08 -3.03 -22.52
CA LEU A 487 0.04 -1.59 -22.75
C LEU A 487 1.43 -1.25 -23.26
N ILE A 488 1.51 -0.45 -24.32
CA ILE A 488 2.74 0.01 -24.94
C ILE A 488 3.07 1.39 -24.39
N PHE A 489 4.30 1.53 -23.92
CA PHE A 489 4.88 2.80 -23.54
C PHE A 489 6.16 3.05 -24.33
N GLU A 490 6.50 4.31 -24.55
CA GLU A 490 7.68 4.71 -25.32
C GLU A 490 8.36 5.91 -24.66
N ASN A 491 9.68 5.90 -24.58
CA ASN A 491 10.45 7.02 -24.05
C ASN A 491 10.88 8.00 -25.15
N GLY A 492 11.51 9.12 -24.76
CA GLY A 492 11.97 10.15 -25.71
C GLY A 492 13.00 9.69 -26.75
N ASN A 493 13.59 8.50 -26.60
CA ASN A 493 14.53 7.90 -27.54
C ASN A 493 13.87 6.85 -28.46
N GLY A 494 12.54 6.69 -28.40
CA GLY A 494 11.80 5.68 -29.18
C GLY A 494 11.91 4.26 -28.64
N VAL A 495 12.50 4.06 -27.46
CA VAL A 495 12.55 2.73 -26.83
C VAL A 495 11.16 2.39 -26.28
N LYS A 496 10.65 1.23 -26.64
CA LYS A 496 9.37 0.72 -26.16
C LYS A 496 9.54 -0.05 -24.85
N LYS A 497 8.52 0.00 -24.00
CA LYS A 497 8.36 -0.83 -22.81
C LYS A 497 6.90 -1.26 -22.74
N TYR A 498 6.63 -2.44 -22.21
CA TYR A 498 5.27 -2.96 -22.11
C TYR A 498 4.90 -3.23 -20.66
N GLY A 499 3.67 -2.88 -20.28
CA GLY A 499 3.04 -3.34 -19.04
C GLY A 499 2.01 -4.42 -19.39
N CYS A 500 2.19 -5.63 -18.87
CA CYS A 500 1.44 -6.81 -19.30
C CYS A 500 0.75 -7.50 -18.12
N TRP A 501 -0.55 -7.75 -18.21
CA TRP A 501 -1.31 -8.59 -17.28
C TRP A 501 -2.59 -9.12 -17.96
N THR A 502 -3.34 -9.99 -17.27
CA THR A 502 -4.67 -10.41 -17.71
C THR A 502 -5.68 -10.34 -16.56
N THR A 503 -6.93 -10.00 -16.87
CA THR A 503 -8.07 -10.13 -15.95
C THR A 503 -8.66 -11.54 -15.93
N GLY A 504 -8.26 -12.39 -16.89
CA GLY A 504 -8.69 -13.78 -17.00
C GLY A 504 -7.76 -14.75 -16.26
N TYR A 505 -7.80 -16.01 -16.65
CA TYR A 505 -6.90 -17.04 -16.12
C TYR A 505 -5.48 -16.85 -16.63
N ALA A 506 -4.49 -17.29 -15.83
CA ALA A 506 -3.10 -17.28 -16.27
C ALA A 506 -2.91 -18.14 -17.53
N HIS A 507 -2.29 -17.55 -18.55
CA HIS A 507 -2.05 -18.21 -19.84
C HIS A 507 -0.87 -17.56 -20.55
N LYS A 508 -0.49 -18.12 -21.70
CA LYS A 508 0.63 -17.66 -22.51
C LYS A 508 0.14 -16.87 -23.71
N VAL A 509 0.79 -15.75 -24.00
CA VAL A 509 0.59 -14.94 -25.21
C VAL A 509 1.88 -14.86 -26.01
N ARG A 510 1.79 -14.85 -27.34
CA ARG A 510 2.94 -14.62 -28.21
C ARG A 510 3.03 -13.15 -28.57
N LEU A 511 4.21 -12.57 -28.39
CA LEU A 511 4.51 -11.19 -28.77
C LEU A 511 5.71 -11.13 -29.71
N SER A 512 5.52 -10.46 -30.83
CA SER A 512 6.61 -10.10 -31.75
C SER A 512 7.21 -8.77 -31.31
N ILE A 513 8.37 -8.82 -30.68
CA ILE A 513 9.03 -7.64 -30.06
C ILE A 513 10.24 -7.16 -30.88
N HIS A 514 10.64 -7.91 -31.93
CA HIS A 514 11.76 -7.56 -32.83
C HIS A 514 13.06 -7.16 -32.11
N ALA A 515 13.31 -7.74 -30.93
CA ALA A 515 14.55 -7.63 -30.18
C ALA A 515 15.10 -9.03 -29.89
N LYS A 516 16.42 -9.14 -29.74
CA LYS A 516 17.10 -10.42 -29.44
C LYS A 516 17.04 -10.78 -27.96
N THR A 517 16.97 -9.77 -27.10
CA THR A 517 16.91 -9.93 -25.66
C THR A 517 15.74 -9.15 -25.10
N LEU A 518 15.12 -9.71 -24.07
CA LEU A 518 13.98 -9.15 -23.38
C LEU A 518 14.20 -9.27 -21.88
N GLU A 519 14.20 -8.13 -21.19
CA GLU A 519 14.18 -8.09 -19.72
C GLU A 519 12.73 -8.05 -19.24
N ILE A 520 12.36 -8.99 -18.36
CA ILE A 520 11.09 -9.00 -17.64
C ILE A 520 11.37 -8.63 -16.19
N VAL A 521 10.72 -7.57 -15.72
CA VAL A 521 10.64 -7.20 -14.31
C VAL A 521 9.23 -7.53 -13.81
N LYS A 522 9.13 -8.42 -12.83
CA LYS A 522 7.84 -8.77 -12.21
C LYS A 522 7.42 -7.74 -11.15
N LEU A 523 6.19 -7.85 -10.68
CA LEU A 523 5.52 -6.88 -9.78
C LEU A 523 6.34 -6.53 -8.53
N PHE A 524 7.08 -7.49 -7.99
CA PHE A 524 7.87 -7.32 -6.77
C PHE A 524 9.38 -7.19 -7.03
N GLY A 525 9.77 -6.87 -8.26
CA GLY A 525 11.14 -6.49 -8.64
C GLY A 525 11.98 -7.64 -9.20
N LEU A 526 11.51 -8.89 -9.20
CA LEU A 526 12.30 -10.00 -9.73
C LEU A 526 12.54 -9.84 -11.23
N LYS A 527 13.81 -9.77 -11.62
CA LYS A 527 14.25 -9.64 -13.02
C LYS A 527 14.57 -10.99 -13.65
N SER A 528 14.35 -11.10 -14.95
CA SER A 528 14.80 -12.22 -15.78
C SER A 528 15.09 -11.78 -17.21
N LEU A 529 16.09 -12.40 -17.83
CA LEU A 529 16.45 -12.17 -19.23
C LEU A 529 15.99 -13.34 -20.09
N HIS A 530 15.34 -13.03 -21.19
CA HIS A 530 14.84 -13.99 -22.18
C HIS A 530 15.46 -13.67 -23.52
N LYS A 531 15.86 -14.70 -24.27
CA LYS A 531 16.50 -14.55 -25.59
C LYS A 531 15.66 -15.24 -26.65
N SER A 532 15.57 -14.61 -27.82
CA SER A 532 14.89 -15.17 -28.99
C SER A 532 15.64 -14.77 -30.26
N GLU A 533 15.92 -15.74 -31.13
CA GLU A 533 16.54 -15.46 -32.43
C GLU A 533 15.52 -14.92 -33.44
N SER A 534 14.26 -15.33 -33.35
CA SER A 534 13.17 -14.85 -34.23
C SER A 534 12.64 -13.48 -33.80
N GLY A 535 12.90 -13.06 -32.56
CA GLY A 535 12.27 -11.88 -31.95
C GLY A 535 10.82 -12.11 -31.50
N GLU A 536 10.36 -13.36 -31.54
CA GLU A 536 9.09 -13.79 -30.95
C GLU A 536 9.31 -14.30 -29.52
N TYR A 537 8.46 -13.87 -28.61
CA TYR A 537 8.49 -14.27 -27.20
C TYR A 537 7.14 -14.82 -26.75
N GLU A 538 7.17 -15.89 -25.97
CA GLU A 538 6.01 -16.39 -25.26
C GLU A 538 6.02 -15.84 -23.83
N LEU A 539 5.07 -14.97 -23.52
CA LEU A 539 4.92 -14.36 -22.21
C LEU A 539 3.78 -15.01 -21.45
N THR A 540 4.00 -15.38 -20.19
CA THR A 540 2.92 -15.78 -19.29
C THR A 540 2.26 -14.54 -18.71
N LEU A 541 0.98 -14.32 -19.03
CA LEU A 541 0.17 -13.31 -18.37
C LEU A 541 -0.48 -13.91 -17.12
N THR A 542 -0.52 -13.13 -16.04
CA THR A 542 -1.24 -13.41 -14.80
C THR A 542 -1.98 -12.14 -14.36
N SER A 543 -2.67 -12.18 -13.22
CA SER A 543 -3.26 -10.98 -12.60
C SER A 543 -2.21 -9.97 -12.13
N ALA A 544 -0.98 -10.40 -11.88
CA ALA A 544 0.13 -9.57 -11.46
C ALA A 544 0.83 -8.94 -12.68
N PRO A 545 0.88 -7.60 -12.77
CA PRO A 545 1.58 -6.93 -13.87
C PRO A 545 3.06 -7.28 -13.93
N ILE A 546 3.54 -7.51 -15.16
CA ILE A 546 4.96 -7.58 -15.49
C ILE A 546 5.33 -6.41 -16.41
N PHE A 547 6.57 -5.95 -16.31
CA PHE A 547 7.14 -4.93 -17.20
C PHE A 547 8.18 -5.56 -18.10
N VAL A 548 8.04 -5.30 -19.39
CA VAL A 548 8.83 -5.94 -20.44
C VAL A 548 9.62 -4.86 -21.18
N LEU A 549 10.95 -4.96 -21.14
CA LEU A 549 11.85 -4.06 -21.82
C LEU A 549 12.63 -4.84 -22.90
N PRO A 550 12.42 -4.55 -24.19
CA PRO A 550 13.28 -5.04 -25.25
C PRO A 550 14.67 -4.42 -25.10
N THR A 551 15.70 -5.26 -25.10
CA THR A 551 17.10 -4.81 -25.04
C THR A 551 17.85 -5.26 -26.29
N SER A 552 18.81 -4.42 -26.71
CA SER A 552 19.59 -4.58 -27.95
C SER A 552 20.44 -5.84 -27.97
#